data_AF-A0A381ZFY0-F1
#
_entry.id   AF-A0A381ZFY0-F1
#
_cell.length_a   1.000
_cell.length_b   1.000
_cell.length_c   1.000
_cell.angle_alpha   90.00
_cell.angle_beta   90.00
_cell.angle_gamma   90.00
#
_symmetry.space_group_name_H-M   'P 1'
#
loop_
_entity.id
_entity.type
_entity.pdbx_description
1 polymer ?
#
loop_
_entity_poly.entity_id
_entity_poly.type
_entity_poly.pdbx_seq_one_letter_code
_entity_poly.pdbx_strand_id
1 'polypeptide(L)' 'IVSKSDPGVMVQPGEEIDDEVALPVRWEAALDAFAAGKVLPEYIGKMYHEVFGKCRREECDRFRSEVSERDYEWYLRAV' A
#
# COMPACT_ATOMS: atom_id res chain seq x y z
N ILE A 1 19.79 15.28 4.32
CA ILE A 1 18.66 14.45 4.81
C ILE A 1 17.88 15.30 5.80
N VAL A 2 16.68 15.74 5.41
CA VAL A 2 15.97 16.91 6.00
C VAL A 2 15.40 16.65 7.40
N SER A 3 15.17 15.40 7.81
CA SER A 3 14.46 15.08 9.06
C SER A 3 15.28 14.47 10.20
N LYS A 4 16.57 14.12 10.00
CA LYS A 4 17.38 13.37 11.01
C LYS A 4 16.58 12.25 11.72
N SER A 5 15.77 11.51 10.97
CA SER A 5 14.94 10.45 11.53
C SER A 5 15.85 9.35 12.11
N ASP A 6 15.55 8.92 13.34
CA ASP A 6 16.20 7.78 13.97
C ASP A 6 15.62 6.48 13.36
N PRO A 7 16.43 5.65 12.69
CA PRO A 7 15.97 4.38 12.14
C PRO A 7 15.71 3.32 13.21
N GLY A 8 16.06 3.59 14.48
CA GLY A 8 15.96 2.62 15.57
C GLY A 8 17.20 1.71 15.65
N VAL A 9 17.10 0.71 16.51
CA VAL A 9 18.20 -0.24 16.78
C VAL A 9 18.30 -1.23 15.62
N MET A 10 19.51 -1.47 15.13
CA MET A 10 19.74 -2.52 14.14
C MET A 10 19.58 -3.90 14.76
N VAL A 11 18.79 -4.75 14.13
CA VAL A 11 18.62 -6.17 14.48
C VAL A 11 19.78 -7.01 13.91
N GLN A 12 20.15 -8.08 14.61
CA GLN A 12 21.22 -8.98 14.15
C GLN A 12 20.73 -9.96 13.07
N PRO A 13 21.61 -10.45 12.19
CA PRO A 13 21.23 -11.47 11.20
C PRO A 13 20.67 -12.73 11.86
N GLY A 14 19.44 -13.12 11.52
CA GLY A 14 18.79 -14.33 12.03
C GLY A 14 18.14 -14.18 13.41
N GLU A 15 18.10 -12.98 13.97
CA GLU A 15 17.32 -12.68 15.17
C GLU A 15 15.82 -12.87 14.87
N GLU A 16 15.13 -13.69 15.69
CA GLU A 16 13.68 -13.82 15.61
C GLU A 16 13.05 -12.56 16.20
N ILE A 17 12.39 -11.80 15.33
CA ILE A 17 11.68 -10.57 15.66
C ILE A 17 10.18 -10.79 15.48
N ASP A 18 9.41 -10.43 16.50
CA ASP A 18 7.95 -10.36 16.44
C ASP A 18 7.59 -8.97 15.92
N ASP A 19 7.75 -8.77 14.61
CA ASP A 19 7.41 -7.52 13.96
C ASP A 19 5.90 -7.42 13.76
N GLU A 20 5.28 -6.38 14.33
CA GLU A 20 3.96 -5.98 13.89
C GLU A 20 4.01 -5.62 12.40
N VAL A 21 3.13 -6.22 11.60
CA VAL A 21 2.99 -5.90 10.18
C VAL A 21 2.48 -4.47 10.04
N ALA A 22 3.42 -3.51 10.02
CA ALA A 22 3.12 -2.08 9.92
C ALA A 22 2.81 -1.65 8.49
N LEU A 23 3.26 -2.41 7.49
CA LEU A 23 3.05 -2.07 6.08
C LEU A 23 1.65 -2.48 5.61
N PRO A 24 0.97 -1.62 4.84
CA PRO A 24 -0.34 -1.94 4.30
C PRO A 24 -0.22 -3.08 3.29
N VAL A 25 -0.88 -4.19 3.59
CA VAL A 25 -0.96 -5.37 2.70
C VAL A 25 -2.08 -5.26 1.65
N ARG A 26 -2.96 -4.27 1.80
CA ARG A 26 -4.06 -3.97 0.88
C ARG A 26 -3.73 -2.74 0.05
N TRP A 27 -4.05 -2.80 -1.24
CA TRP A 27 -3.76 -1.73 -2.18
C TRP A 27 -4.43 -0.40 -1.80
N GLU A 28 -5.68 -0.42 -1.34
CA GLU A 28 -6.41 0.77 -0.88
C GLU A 28 -5.70 1.41 0.31
N ALA A 29 -5.33 0.60 1.30
CA ALA A 29 -4.65 1.06 2.50
C ALA A 29 -3.28 1.68 2.17
N ALA A 30 -2.57 1.10 1.19
CA ALA A 30 -1.31 1.66 0.70
C ALA A 30 -1.53 3.01 0.00
N LEU A 31 -2.60 3.15 -0.78
CA LEU A 31 -2.94 4.41 -1.43
C LEU A 31 -3.43 5.47 -0.42
N ASP A 32 -4.09 5.07 0.66
CA ASP A 32 -4.48 5.95 1.76
C ASP A 32 -3.26 6.48 2.52
N ALA A 33 -2.30 5.59 2.82
CA ALA A 33 -1.03 5.97 3.41
C ALA A 33 -0.22 6.90 2.48
N PHE A 34 -0.21 6.62 1.17
CA PHE A 34 0.41 7.48 0.18
C PHE A 34 -0.21 8.88 0.13
N ALA A 35 -1.54 8.97 0.16
CA ALA A 35 -2.26 10.24 0.16
C ALA A 35 -2.04 11.05 1.45
N ALA A 36 -1.94 10.38 2.60
CA ALA A 36 -1.67 11.02 3.89
C ALA A 36 -0.19 11.45 4.07
N GLY A 37 0.71 10.94 3.22
CA GLY A 37 2.14 11.21 3.28
C GLY A 37 2.49 12.68 3.02
N LYS A 38 3.32 13.28 3.89
CA LYS A 38 3.70 14.70 3.81
C LYS A 38 5.04 14.95 3.11
N VAL A 39 5.92 13.96 3.09
CA VAL A 39 7.28 14.09 2.56
C VAL A 39 7.30 13.93 1.03
N LEU A 40 6.61 12.90 0.52
CA LEU A 40 6.60 12.59 -0.91
C LEU A 40 6.06 13.73 -1.78
N PRO A 41 4.94 14.41 -1.45
CA PRO A 41 4.42 15.50 -2.30
C PRO A 41 5.44 16.61 -2.60
N GLU A 42 6.25 16.99 -1.61
CA GLU A 42 7.29 18.01 -1.81
C GLU A 42 8.51 17.45 -2.55
N TYR A 43 8.78 16.15 -2.42
CA TYR A 43 9.92 15.49 -3.04
C TYR A 43 9.73 15.17 -4.52
N ILE A 44 8.57 14.62 -4.91
CA ILE A 44 8.27 14.22 -6.30
C ILE A 44 7.41 15.25 -7.05
N GLY A 45 6.93 16.28 -6.34
CA GLY A 45 6.05 17.32 -6.87
C GLY A 45 4.58 17.04 -6.59
N LYS A 46 3.87 18.07 -6.10
CA LYS A 46 2.48 17.98 -5.62
C LYS A 46 1.51 17.51 -6.71
N MET A 47 1.64 18.08 -7.91
CA MET A 47 0.77 17.71 -9.04
C MET A 47 0.97 16.24 -9.43
N TYR A 48 2.22 15.77 -9.46
CA TYR A 48 2.49 14.37 -9.77
C TYR A 48 1.93 13.44 -8.70
N HIS A 49 2.17 13.75 -7.42
CA HIS A 49 1.63 12.99 -6.29
C HIS A 49 0.10 12.87 -6.35
N GLU A 50 -0.60 13.97 -6.64
CA GLU A 50 -2.05 13.97 -6.75
C GLU A 50 -2.55 13.14 -7.94
N VAL A 51 -2.03 13.38 -9.14
CA VAL A 51 -2.48 12.69 -10.36
C VAL A 51 -2.17 11.19 -10.28
N PHE A 52 -0.97 10.84 -9.81
CA PHE A 52 -0.59 9.45 -9.62
C PHE A 52 -1.52 8.74 -8.64
N GLY A 53 -1.80 9.37 -7.48
CA GLY A 53 -2.70 8.82 -6.48
C GLY A 53 -4.10 8.55 -7.02
N LYS A 54 -4.66 9.49 -7.81
CA LYS A 54 -5.96 9.32 -8.47
C LYS A 54 -5.96 8.18 -9.48
N CYS A 55 -4.99 8.14 -10.40
CA CYS A 55 -4.90 7.07 -11.40
C CYS A 55 -4.84 5.68 -10.74
N ARG A 56 -4.01 5.54 -9.70
CA ARG A 56 -3.91 4.27 -8.98
C ARG A 56 -5.18 3.90 -8.23
N ARG A 57 -5.93 4.88 -7.73
CA ARG A 57 -7.24 4.64 -7.10
C ARG A 57 -8.24 4.09 -8.11
N GLU A 58 -8.34 4.70 -9.28
CA GLU A 58 -9.23 4.23 -10.35
C GLU A 58 -8.87 2.81 -10.82
N GLU A 59 -7.58 2.49 -10.94
CA GLU A 59 -7.14 1.12 -11.23
C GLU A 59 -7.54 0.14 -10.12
N CYS A 60 -7.42 0.57 -8.86
CA CYS A 60 -7.79 -0.19 -7.66
C CYS A 60 -9.28 -0.52 -7.65
N ASP A 61 -10.12 0.47 -7.97
CA ASP A 61 -11.57 0.35 -7.98
C ASP A 61 -12.03 -0.50 -9.16
N ARG A 62 -11.42 -0.33 -10.34
CA ARG A 62 -11.68 -1.20 -11.50
C ARG A 62 -11.37 -2.65 -11.17
N PHE A 63 -10.21 -2.93 -10.58
CA PHE A 63 -9.85 -4.29 -10.19
C PHE A 63 -10.87 -4.92 -9.23
N ARG A 64 -11.42 -4.13 -8.29
CA ARG A 64 -12.43 -4.60 -7.34
C ARG A 64 -13.83 -4.75 -7.90
N SER A 65 -14.11 -4.08 -9.01
CA SER A 65 -15.40 -4.21 -9.69
C SER A 65 -15.53 -5.54 -10.44
N GLU A 66 -14.42 -6.26 -10.64
CA GLU A 66 -14.37 -7.54 -11.34
C GLU A 66 -14.54 -8.71 -10.36
N VAL A 67 -15.43 -9.65 -10.70
CA VAL A 67 -15.55 -10.93 -9.97
C VAL A 67 -14.46 -11.87 -10.47
N SER A 68 -13.62 -12.36 -9.58
CA SER A 68 -12.48 -13.20 -9.97
C SER A 68 -12.91 -14.62 -10.29
N GLU A 69 -12.11 -15.34 -11.10
CA GLU A 69 -12.32 -16.78 -11.34
C GLU A 69 -12.37 -17.58 -10.03
N ARG A 70 -11.56 -17.20 -9.04
CA ARG A 70 -11.53 -17.78 -7.70
C ARG A 70 -12.89 -17.69 -7.00
N ASP A 71 -13.56 -16.55 -7.13
CA ASP A 71 -14.90 -16.37 -6.55
C ASP A 71 -15.90 -17.31 -7.22
N TYR A 72 -15.83 -17.50 -8.54
CA TYR A 72 -16.65 -18.50 -9.22
C TYR A 72 -16.33 -19.92 -8.77
N GLU A 73 -15.05 -20.29 -8.63
CA GLU A 73 -14.67 -21.62 -8.14
C GLU A 73 -15.21 -21.91 -6.74
N TRP A 74 -15.22 -20.92 -5.87
CA TRP A 74 -15.65 -21.06 -4.48
C TRP A 74 -17.17 -21.05 -4.32
N TYR A 75 -17.85 -20.16 -5.04
CA TYR A 75 -19.28 -19.90 -4.81
C TYR A 75 -20.20 -20.52 -5.86
N LEU A 76 -19.69 -20.86 -7.05
CA LEU A 76 -20.51 -21.41 -8.14
C LEU A 76 -20.33 -22.92 -8.36
N ARG A 77 -19.30 -23.58 -7.78
CA ARG A 77 -19.14 -25.05 -7.83
C ARG A 77 -20.08 -25.84 -6.89
N ALA A 78 -21.00 -25.18 -6.19
CA ALA A 78 -21.87 -25.81 -5.20
C ALA A 78 -23.15 -26.47 -5.77
N VAL A 79 -23.17 -26.84 -7.06
CA VAL A 79 -24.25 -27.61 -7.70
C VAL A 79 -23.68 -28.81 -8.44
#